data_AF-A0A0Q8QCH3-F1
#
_entry.id   AF-A0A0Q8QCH3-F1
#
_cell.length_a   1.000
_cell.length_b   1.000
_cell.length_c   1.000
_cell.angle_alpha   90.00
_cell.angle_beta   90.00
_cell.angle_gamma   90.00
#
_symmetry.space_group_name_H-M   'P 1'
#
loop_
_entity.id
_entity.type
_entity.pdbx_description
1 polymer ?
#
loop_
_entity_poly.entity_id
_entity_poly.type
_entity_poly.pdbx_seq_one_letter_code
_entity_poly.pdbx_strand_id
1 'polypeptide(L)'
;MPDFLPFLFVEQALYEGAPKVPAAIVLPVKVDGIDCYAQLDTGAPGAVIWHSKSKGDTPRKEVAVELAGMRRLAKADAASLALLEQGRCATGLIATVGNEFFEQGTLELDLAGARYRWQQGAALQGAPDAQAMRYVRWGGPGGHPLVTVRVAGGAPQAALLDTGSAAFGINGHSAQAWAGLTGGLRLHGEQRFSANSWGRQMPCVMGTVPRTLEIGDSIKLSSFAGAYCEGLGFKPDEALAGVIGLHHLLGKVLLIDYVSQRWAVRQP
;
A
#
# COMPACT_ATOMS: atom_id res chain seq x y z
N MET A 1 23.47 -7.33 -8.02
CA MET A 1 22.24 -6.78 -7.41
C MET A 1 21.31 -6.41 -8.57
N PRO A 2 19.99 -6.63 -8.47
CA PRO A 2 19.07 -6.22 -9.51
C PRO A 2 19.10 -4.70 -9.70
N ASP A 3 18.90 -4.27 -10.94
CA ASP A 3 18.81 -2.85 -11.29
C ASP A 3 17.50 -2.24 -10.75
N PHE A 4 17.54 -0.95 -10.45
CA PHE A 4 16.35 -0.20 -10.13
C PHE A 4 15.51 0.03 -11.39
N LEU A 5 14.22 -0.22 -11.28
CA LEU A 5 13.21 0.04 -12.29
C LEU A 5 12.38 1.27 -11.90
N PRO A 6 11.93 2.08 -12.86
CA PRO A 6 11.11 3.25 -12.56
C PRO A 6 9.71 2.83 -12.11
N PHE A 7 9.10 3.64 -11.26
CA PHE A 7 7.66 3.65 -11.04
C PHE A 7 7.13 5.08 -11.20
N LEU A 8 5.81 5.23 -11.29
CA LEU A 8 5.15 6.53 -11.32
C LEU A 8 4.34 6.75 -10.05
N PHE A 9 4.35 7.96 -9.52
CA PHE A 9 3.33 8.38 -8.57
C PHE A 9 2.09 8.83 -9.33
N VAL A 10 0.93 8.29 -8.97
CA VAL A 10 -0.35 8.89 -9.36
C VAL A 10 -0.64 10.00 -8.38
N GLU A 11 -0.67 11.23 -8.87
CA GLU A 11 -0.98 12.39 -8.05
C GLU A 11 -2.48 12.70 -8.06
N GLN A 12 -3.06 12.90 -6.88
CA GLN A 12 -4.48 13.23 -6.74
C GLN A 12 -4.69 14.29 -5.66
N ALA A 13 -5.63 15.19 -5.92
CA ALA A 13 -6.19 16.05 -4.88
C ALA A 13 -7.25 15.25 -4.12
N LEU A 14 -7.06 15.06 -2.81
CA LEU A 14 -7.98 14.25 -1.99
C LEU A 14 -9.37 14.86 -1.85
N TYR A 15 -9.47 16.18 -2.04
CA TYR A 15 -10.71 16.95 -2.03
C TYR A 15 -10.58 18.16 -2.94
N GLU A 16 -11.71 18.78 -3.27
CA GLU A 16 -11.74 19.95 -4.15
C GLU A 16 -10.92 21.10 -3.55
N GLY A 17 -9.99 21.65 -4.35
CA GLY A 17 -9.09 22.73 -3.91
C GLY A 17 -7.86 22.27 -3.12
N ALA A 18 -7.72 20.97 -2.79
CA ALA A 18 -6.51 20.45 -2.17
C ALA A 18 -5.32 20.47 -3.14
N PRO A 19 -4.07 20.62 -2.66
CA PRO A 19 -2.91 20.32 -3.48
C PRO A 19 -2.93 18.83 -3.89
N LYS A 20 -2.39 18.54 -5.06
CA LYS A 20 -2.17 17.16 -5.48
C LYS A 20 -1.05 16.54 -4.63
N VAL A 21 -1.25 15.31 -4.21
CA VAL A 21 -0.27 14.52 -3.47
C VAL A 21 -0.13 13.13 -4.10
N PRO A 22 1.01 12.44 -3.92
CA PRO A 22 1.14 11.04 -4.30
C PRO A 22 0.06 10.19 -3.64
N ALA A 23 -0.83 9.59 -4.44
CA ALA A 23 -1.97 8.80 -3.98
C ALA A 23 -1.80 7.29 -4.23
N ALA A 24 -1.00 6.91 -5.23
CA ALA A 24 -0.62 5.52 -5.47
C ALA A 24 0.75 5.42 -6.14
N ILE A 25 1.40 4.26 -6.00
CA ILE A 25 2.55 3.86 -6.82
C ILE A 25 2.06 3.00 -7.97
N VAL A 26 2.50 3.31 -9.19
CA VAL A 26 2.17 2.59 -10.40
C VAL A 26 3.42 1.99 -11.02
N LEU A 27 3.40 0.68 -11.20
CA LEU A 27 4.50 -0.09 -11.73
C LEU A 27 4.26 -0.41 -13.21
N PRO A 28 5.29 -0.27 -14.07
CA PRO A 28 5.26 -0.90 -15.39
C PRO A 28 5.29 -2.42 -15.22
N VAL A 29 4.34 -3.10 -15.86
CA VAL A 29 4.22 -4.56 -15.90
C VAL A 29 4.11 -5.03 -17.35
N LYS A 30 4.38 -6.32 -17.61
CA LYS A 30 3.98 -6.96 -18.86
C LYS A 30 2.88 -7.97 -18.61
N VAL A 31 1.83 -7.97 -19.43
CA VAL A 31 0.80 -8.99 -19.43
C VAL A 31 0.82 -9.71 -20.78
N ASP A 32 1.20 -10.98 -20.79
CA ASP A 32 1.48 -11.76 -22.01
C ASP A 32 2.39 -11.02 -23.01
N GLY A 33 3.41 -10.33 -22.47
CA GLY A 33 4.38 -9.55 -23.24
C GLY A 33 3.94 -8.14 -23.63
N ILE A 34 2.70 -7.75 -23.34
CA ILE A 34 2.16 -6.41 -23.62
C ILE A 34 2.48 -5.48 -22.45
N ASP A 35 3.08 -4.32 -22.73
CA ASP A 35 3.42 -3.32 -21.71
C ASP A 35 2.16 -2.64 -21.15
N CYS A 36 1.98 -2.71 -19.84
CA CYS A 36 0.81 -2.19 -19.13
C CYS A 36 1.20 -1.54 -17.79
N TYR A 37 0.22 -0.98 -17.09
CA TYR A 37 0.41 -0.39 -15.76
C TYR A 37 -0.47 -1.05 -14.69
N ALA A 38 0.13 -1.33 -13.53
CA ALA A 38 -0.56 -1.84 -12.36
C ALA A 38 -0.20 -1.05 -11.09
N GLN A 39 -1.14 -0.91 -10.18
CA GLN A 39 -0.90 -0.27 -8.88
C GLN A 39 -0.15 -1.22 -7.95
N LEU A 40 0.88 -0.74 -7.26
CA LEU A 40 1.48 -1.45 -6.12
C LEU A 40 0.67 -1.21 -4.85
N ASP A 41 0.24 -2.28 -4.21
CA ASP A 41 -0.60 -2.22 -3.01
C ASP A 41 -0.18 -3.30 -1.99
N THR A 42 0.65 -2.92 -1.02
CA THR A 42 1.02 -3.81 0.08
C THR A 42 -0.09 -4.02 1.10
N GLY A 43 -1.24 -3.35 0.97
CA GLY A 43 -2.47 -3.70 1.67
C GLY A 43 -3.26 -4.83 0.99
N ALA A 44 -2.96 -5.16 -0.26
CA ALA A 44 -3.62 -6.22 -1.01
C ALA A 44 -2.90 -7.58 -0.88
N PRO A 45 -3.61 -8.67 -0.52
CA PRO A 45 -2.97 -9.98 -0.36
C PRO A 45 -2.71 -10.69 -1.70
N GLY A 46 -3.53 -10.48 -2.73
CA GLY A 46 -3.42 -11.22 -4.00
C GLY A 46 -2.26 -10.75 -4.89
N ALA A 47 -1.64 -11.67 -5.63
CA ALA A 47 -0.54 -11.33 -6.53
C ALA A 47 -0.99 -10.37 -7.63
N VAL A 48 -2.16 -10.61 -8.21
CA VAL A 48 -2.78 -9.76 -9.24
C VAL A 48 -4.29 -9.69 -9.00
N ILE A 49 -4.81 -8.47 -8.85
CA ILE A 49 -6.24 -8.19 -8.65
C ILE A 49 -6.71 -7.29 -9.80
N TRP A 50 -7.46 -7.86 -10.74
CA TRP A 50 -7.98 -7.14 -11.90
C TRP A 50 -9.02 -6.08 -11.50
N HIS A 51 -8.94 -4.88 -12.10
CA HIS A 51 -9.87 -3.79 -11.80
C HIS A 51 -11.19 -3.87 -12.59
N SER A 52 -11.21 -4.61 -13.69
CA SER A 52 -12.42 -4.92 -14.44
C SER A 52 -13.33 -5.85 -13.64
N LYS A 53 -14.61 -5.49 -13.54
CA LYS A 53 -15.63 -6.30 -12.87
C LYS A 53 -16.12 -7.40 -13.81
N SER A 54 -15.83 -8.67 -13.49
CA SER A 54 -16.49 -9.81 -14.16
C SER A 54 -17.93 -9.99 -13.69
N LYS A 55 -18.78 -10.51 -14.58
CA LYS A 55 -20.00 -11.21 -14.16
C LYS A 55 -19.57 -12.62 -13.73
N GLY A 56 -19.89 -13.05 -12.52
CA GLY A 56 -19.27 -14.20 -11.82
C GLY A 56 -19.03 -15.49 -12.61
N ASP A 57 -19.81 -15.77 -13.67
CA ASP A 57 -19.70 -16.97 -14.51
C ASP A 57 -18.84 -16.79 -15.79
N THR A 58 -18.06 -15.70 -15.90
CA THR A 58 -17.23 -15.53 -17.11
C THR A 58 -16.05 -16.52 -17.09
N PRO A 59 -15.79 -17.27 -18.18
CA PRO A 59 -14.61 -18.10 -18.31
C PRO A 59 -13.34 -17.28 -18.05
N ARG A 60 -12.39 -17.85 -17.30
CA ARG A 60 -11.09 -17.23 -17.00
C ARG A 60 -9.99 -17.94 -17.76
N LYS A 61 -9.04 -17.18 -18.29
CA LYS A 61 -7.82 -17.66 -18.93
C LYS A 61 -6.62 -17.33 -18.05
N GLU A 62 -5.60 -18.18 -18.11
CA GLU A 62 -4.31 -17.86 -17.49
C GLU A 62 -3.55 -16.90 -18.39
N VAL A 63 -3.01 -15.83 -17.79
CA VAL A 63 -2.12 -14.88 -18.41
C VAL A 63 -0.84 -14.76 -17.59
N ALA A 64 0.28 -14.54 -18.27
CA ALA A 64 1.54 -14.26 -17.61
C ALA A 64 1.64 -12.77 -17.26
N VAL A 65 1.88 -12.47 -15.99
CA VAL A 65 2.20 -11.13 -15.51
C VAL A 65 3.65 -11.09 -15.10
N GLU A 66 4.40 -10.16 -15.69
CA GLU A 66 5.82 -9.97 -15.46
C GLU A 66 6.10 -8.59 -14.86
N LEU A 67 6.94 -8.57 -13.83
CA LEU A 67 7.30 -7.37 -13.07
C LEU A 67 8.66 -7.60 -12.43
N ALA A 68 9.60 -6.67 -12.59
CA ALA A 68 10.94 -6.77 -11.99
C ALA A 68 11.65 -8.12 -12.18
N GLY A 69 11.56 -8.70 -13.39
CA GLY A 69 12.14 -10.01 -13.72
C GLY A 69 11.42 -11.21 -13.10
N MET A 70 10.40 -10.99 -12.28
CA MET A 70 9.51 -12.03 -11.81
C MET A 70 8.41 -12.30 -12.83
N ARG A 71 7.93 -13.55 -12.88
CA ARG A 71 6.78 -13.98 -13.67
C ARG A 71 5.80 -14.73 -12.79
N ARG A 72 4.51 -14.42 -12.93
CA ARG A 72 3.40 -15.11 -12.26
C ARG A 72 2.28 -15.38 -13.26
N LEU A 73 1.58 -16.50 -13.08
CA LEU A 73 0.35 -16.77 -13.82
C LEU A 73 -0.84 -16.23 -13.02
N ALA A 74 -1.68 -15.43 -13.68
CA ALA A 74 -2.89 -14.88 -13.09
C ALA A 74 -4.10 -15.28 -13.94
N LYS A 75 -5.25 -15.50 -13.30
CA LYS A 75 -6.51 -15.78 -14.00
C LYS A 75 -7.21 -14.48 -14.34
N ALA A 76 -7.40 -14.20 -15.63
CA ALA A 76 -8.09 -13.02 -16.15
C ALA A 76 -9.37 -13.43 -16.89
N ASP A 77 -10.43 -12.65 -16.73
CA ASP A 77 -11.67 -12.82 -17.51
C ASP A 77 -11.61 -12.04 -18.84
N ALA A 78 -12.61 -12.23 -19.70
CA ALA A 78 -12.69 -11.54 -20.98
C ALA A 78 -12.71 -10.00 -20.88
N ALA A 79 -13.29 -9.43 -19.81
CA ALA A 79 -13.34 -7.97 -19.64
C ALA A 79 -11.95 -7.40 -19.31
N SER A 80 -11.16 -8.14 -18.54
CA SER A 80 -9.77 -7.83 -18.21
C SER A 80 -8.88 -7.93 -19.45
N LEU A 81 -9.06 -8.99 -20.23
CA LEU A 81 -8.30 -9.22 -21.47
C LEU A 81 -8.62 -8.21 -22.57
N ALA A 82 -9.86 -7.73 -22.66
CA ALA A 82 -10.24 -6.72 -23.65
C ALA A 82 -9.44 -5.41 -23.49
N LEU A 83 -8.94 -5.09 -22.29
CA LEU A 83 -8.07 -3.94 -22.06
C LEU A 83 -6.69 -4.10 -22.72
N LEU A 84 -6.20 -5.34 -22.85
CA LEU A 84 -4.96 -5.66 -23.52
C LEU A 84 -5.12 -5.52 -25.04
N GLU A 85 -6.19 -6.11 -25.60
CA GLU A 85 -6.46 -6.13 -27.04
C GLU A 85 -6.70 -4.72 -27.62
N GLN A 86 -7.27 -3.81 -26.82
CA GLN A 86 -7.57 -2.44 -27.24
C GLN A 86 -6.38 -1.47 -27.06
N GLY A 87 -5.20 -1.96 -26.64
CA GLY A 87 -4.04 -1.11 -26.33
C GLY A 87 -4.25 -0.17 -25.14
N ARG A 88 -5.32 -0.37 -24.37
CA ARG A 88 -5.71 0.51 -23.25
C ARG A 88 -4.90 0.26 -21.99
N CYS A 89 -4.22 -0.88 -21.90
CA CYS A 89 -3.47 -1.25 -20.72
C CYS A 89 -2.25 -0.36 -20.44
N ALA A 90 -1.75 0.36 -21.45
CA ALA A 90 -0.69 1.37 -21.31
C ALA A 90 -1.23 2.76 -20.92
N THR A 91 -2.55 2.95 -20.90
CA THR A 91 -3.19 4.26 -20.65
C THR A 91 -4.01 4.31 -19.35
N GLY A 92 -4.19 3.16 -18.68
CA GLY A 92 -4.93 3.06 -17.43
C GLY A 92 -4.41 1.93 -16.55
N LEU A 93 -4.84 1.93 -15.30
CA LEU A 93 -4.53 0.86 -14.34
C LEU A 93 -5.41 -0.33 -14.64
N ILE A 94 -4.78 -1.46 -14.99
CA ILE A 94 -5.50 -2.70 -15.30
C ILE A 94 -5.68 -3.60 -14.08
N ALA A 95 -4.80 -3.47 -13.09
CA ALA A 95 -4.75 -4.33 -11.93
C ALA A 95 -4.06 -3.65 -10.75
N THR A 96 -4.23 -4.27 -9.59
CA THR A 96 -3.41 -4.08 -8.40
C THR A 96 -2.47 -5.30 -8.25
N VAL A 97 -1.20 -5.06 -7.96
CA VAL A 97 -0.20 -6.08 -7.60
C VAL A 97 0.02 -6.01 -6.09
N GLY A 98 -0.27 -7.11 -5.40
CA GLY A 98 -0.18 -7.24 -3.96
C GLY A 98 0.95 -8.14 -3.48
N ASN A 99 0.95 -8.44 -2.18
CA ASN A 99 2.10 -9.03 -1.50
C ASN A 99 2.48 -10.45 -1.95
N GLU A 100 1.52 -11.29 -2.35
CA GLU A 100 1.80 -12.64 -2.88
C GLU A 100 2.80 -12.59 -4.06
N PHE A 101 2.82 -11.49 -4.82
CA PHE A 101 3.75 -11.32 -5.92
C PHE A 101 5.21 -11.27 -5.43
N PHE A 102 5.45 -10.61 -4.30
CA PHE A 102 6.79 -10.26 -3.79
C PHE A 102 7.28 -11.16 -2.64
N GLU A 103 6.42 -12.00 -2.06
CA GLU A 103 6.63 -12.63 -0.75
C GLU A 103 7.82 -13.60 -0.61
N GLN A 104 8.48 -13.91 -1.73
CA GLN A 104 9.69 -14.75 -1.76
C GLN A 104 10.99 -13.93 -1.70
N GLY A 105 10.91 -12.63 -1.42
CA GLY A 105 12.06 -11.76 -1.47
C GLY A 105 11.94 -10.48 -0.66
N THR A 106 12.76 -9.51 -1.05
CA THR A 106 12.77 -8.16 -0.50
C THR A 106 12.37 -7.17 -1.58
N LEU A 107 11.32 -6.40 -1.32
CA LEU A 107 10.92 -5.24 -2.11
C LEU A 107 11.59 -4.00 -1.55
N GLU A 108 12.27 -3.25 -2.41
CA GLU A 108 12.89 -1.97 -2.07
C GLU A 108 12.29 -0.86 -2.93
N LEU A 109 11.75 0.16 -2.27
CA LEU A 109 11.10 1.32 -2.87
C LEU A 109 11.91 2.56 -2.51
N ASP A 110 12.68 3.09 -3.46
CA ASP A 110 13.26 4.43 -3.35
C ASP A 110 12.19 5.45 -3.73
N LEU A 111 11.53 5.97 -2.70
CA LEU A 111 10.42 6.92 -2.83
C LEU A 111 10.90 8.34 -3.19
N ALA A 112 12.20 8.64 -3.02
CA ALA A 112 12.79 9.90 -3.48
C ALA A 112 13.11 9.85 -4.98
N GLY A 113 13.68 8.73 -5.42
CA GLY A 113 14.07 8.49 -6.81
C GLY A 113 12.97 7.94 -7.72
N ALA A 114 11.76 7.72 -7.21
CA ALA A 114 10.64 7.10 -7.93
C ALA A 114 11.03 5.79 -8.63
N ARG A 115 11.75 4.93 -7.92
CA ARG A 115 12.28 3.67 -8.46
C ARG A 115 12.20 2.56 -7.45
N TYR A 116 12.06 1.33 -7.92
CA TYR A 116 11.95 0.15 -7.09
C TYR A 116 12.85 -0.97 -7.61
N ARG A 117 13.15 -1.92 -6.74
CA ARG A 117 13.73 -3.20 -7.14
C ARG A 117 13.19 -4.30 -6.26
N TRP A 118 13.23 -5.51 -6.77
CA TRP A 118 12.95 -6.71 -6.00
C TRP A 118 14.11 -7.68 -6.15
N GLN A 119 14.47 -8.34 -5.06
CA GLN A 119 15.42 -9.44 -5.08
C GLN A 119 14.90 -10.63 -4.28
N GLN A 120 15.17 -11.83 -4.76
CA GLN A 120 14.83 -13.05 -4.05
C GLN A 120 15.63 -13.16 -2.74
N GLY A 121 14.99 -13.68 -1.70
CA GLY A 121 15.63 -13.93 -0.40
C GLY A 121 15.56 -12.78 0.60
N ALA A 122 16.29 -12.99 1.70
CA ALA A 122 16.17 -12.23 2.94
C ALA A 122 17.26 -11.14 3.07
N ALA A 123 17.14 -10.07 2.28
CA ALA A 123 18.16 -9.02 2.22
C ALA A 123 18.37 -8.23 3.52
N LEU A 124 17.36 -8.21 4.39
CA LEU A 124 17.41 -7.52 5.68
C LEU A 124 17.82 -8.45 6.82
N GLN A 125 18.13 -9.73 6.56
CA GLN A 125 18.60 -10.65 7.58
C GLN A 125 19.93 -10.17 8.15
N GLY A 126 19.94 -9.86 9.45
CA GLY A 126 21.12 -9.33 10.14
C GLY A 126 21.43 -7.87 9.86
N ALA A 127 20.62 -7.16 9.07
CA ALA A 127 20.78 -5.72 8.88
C ALA A 127 20.49 -4.98 10.21
N PRO A 128 21.45 -4.18 10.73
CA PRO A 128 21.35 -3.59 12.07
C PRO A 128 20.27 -2.50 12.18
N ASP A 129 19.91 -1.89 11.04
CA ASP A 129 18.87 -0.87 10.93
C ASP A 129 17.48 -1.44 10.62
N ALA A 130 17.42 -2.74 10.31
CA ALA A 130 16.16 -3.42 10.04
C ALA A 130 15.43 -3.73 11.35
N GLN A 131 14.12 -3.63 11.33
CA GLN A 131 13.24 -3.86 12.47
C GLN A 131 12.32 -5.04 12.19
N ALA A 132 11.79 -5.63 13.25
CA ALA A 132 10.83 -6.73 13.11
C ALA A 132 9.54 -6.24 12.44
N MET A 133 9.01 -7.08 11.56
CA MET A 133 7.69 -6.98 10.95
C MET A 133 6.95 -8.28 11.21
N ARG A 134 5.63 -8.28 11.21
CA ARG A 134 4.82 -9.50 11.11
C ARG A 134 4.23 -9.59 9.72
N TYR A 135 4.28 -10.77 9.08
CA TYR A 135 3.58 -11.00 7.82
C TYR A 135 2.38 -11.94 8.05
N VAL A 136 1.17 -11.39 8.11
CA VAL A 136 -0.03 -12.11 8.55
C VAL A 136 -0.99 -12.42 7.42
N ARG A 137 -1.63 -13.59 7.46
CA ARG A 137 -2.60 -14.03 6.44
C ARG A 137 -3.99 -14.11 7.07
N TRP A 138 -4.81 -13.08 6.87
CA TRP A 138 -6.23 -13.02 7.29
C TRP A 138 -7.20 -13.57 6.22
N GLY A 139 -6.65 -14.13 5.14
CA GLY A 139 -7.40 -14.63 4.00
C GLY A 139 -6.71 -14.32 2.68
N GLY A 140 -7.06 -15.08 1.64
CA GLY A 140 -6.45 -14.96 0.33
C GLY A 140 -5.05 -15.60 0.22
N PRO A 141 -4.41 -15.47 -0.95
CA PRO A 141 -3.21 -16.23 -1.29
C PRO A 141 -1.89 -15.60 -0.81
N GLY A 142 -1.88 -14.33 -0.39
CA GLY A 142 -0.74 -13.64 0.24
C GLY A 142 -1.07 -13.11 1.64
N GLY A 143 -0.10 -12.47 2.27
CA GLY A 143 -0.21 -11.88 3.60
C GLY A 143 -0.20 -10.35 3.59
N HIS A 144 -0.11 -9.78 4.79
CA HIS A 144 -0.13 -8.34 5.06
C HIS A 144 1.06 -7.97 5.96
N PRO A 145 1.92 -7.02 5.55
CA PRO A 145 3.03 -6.56 6.35
C PRO A 145 2.54 -5.64 7.47
N LEU A 146 2.69 -6.09 8.71
CA LEU A 146 2.37 -5.30 9.90
C LEU A 146 3.65 -4.80 10.56
N VAL A 147 3.68 -3.49 10.79
CA VAL A 147 4.73 -2.81 11.54
C VAL A 147 4.22 -2.39 12.91
N THR A 148 5.12 -2.24 13.88
CA THR A 148 4.74 -1.73 15.19
C THR A 148 4.62 -0.21 15.14
N VAL A 149 3.57 0.33 15.76
CA VAL A 149 3.39 1.75 16.00
C VAL A 149 3.09 2.01 17.47
N ARG A 150 3.41 3.22 17.93
CA ARG A 150 3.05 3.68 19.28
C ARG A 150 2.59 5.13 19.20
N VAL A 151 1.36 5.38 19.65
CA VAL A 151 0.85 6.74 19.84
C VAL A 151 1.09 7.15 21.30
N ALA A 152 1.45 8.41 21.54
CA ALA A 152 1.77 8.94 22.88
C ALA A 152 0.74 8.54 23.94
N GLY A 153 1.20 7.87 25.01
CA GLY A 153 0.33 7.39 26.09
C GLY A 153 -0.37 6.05 25.83
N GLY A 154 -0.11 5.40 24.68
CA GLY A 154 -0.60 4.07 24.35
C GLY A 154 0.49 2.99 24.39
N ALA A 155 0.06 1.73 24.46
CA ALA A 155 0.93 0.58 24.25
C ALA A 155 1.32 0.44 22.77
N PRO A 156 2.43 -0.24 22.44
CA PRO A 156 2.72 -0.64 21.07
C PRO A 156 1.58 -1.45 20.45
N GLN A 157 1.23 -1.14 19.21
CA GLN A 157 0.16 -1.79 18.45
C GLN A 157 0.64 -2.10 17.03
N ALA A 158 0.03 -3.08 16.38
CA ALA A 158 0.31 -3.36 14.98
C ALA A 158 -0.42 -2.37 14.06
N ALA A 159 0.20 -1.99 12.95
CA ALA A 159 -0.43 -1.24 11.87
C ALA A 159 -0.06 -1.86 10.52
N LEU A 160 -1.00 -1.86 9.57
CA LEU A 160 -0.77 -2.35 8.22
C LEU A 160 0.09 -1.35 7.45
N LEU A 161 1.20 -1.78 6.85
CA LEU A 161 1.96 -0.97 5.91
C LEU A 161 1.36 -1.11 4.49
N ASP A 162 0.84 -0.01 3.94
CA ASP A 162 0.02 -0.02 2.73
C ASP A 162 0.47 1.06 1.73
N THR A 163 1.17 0.64 0.68
CA THR A 163 1.55 1.50 -0.45
C THR A 163 0.37 1.96 -1.30
N GLY A 164 -0.78 1.26 -1.24
CA GLY A 164 -2.02 1.65 -1.89
C GLY A 164 -2.71 2.84 -1.23
N SER A 165 -2.31 3.18 0.01
CA SER A 165 -2.77 4.35 0.76
C SER A 165 -1.76 5.51 0.75
N ALA A 166 -1.04 5.71 -0.35
CA ALA A 166 0.16 6.58 -0.38
C ALA A 166 -0.07 8.03 0.09
N ALA A 167 -1.26 8.58 -0.15
CA ALA A 167 -1.59 9.97 0.20
C ALA A 167 -1.69 10.23 1.71
N PHE A 168 -1.81 9.17 2.50
CA PHE A 168 -2.11 9.27 3.93
C PHE A 168 -0.90 8.95 4.80
N GLY A 169 -0.85 9.54 5.99
CA GLY A 169 0.15 9.22 7.02
C GLY A 169 -0.24 7.93 7.73
N ILE A 170 -1.26 8.02 8.58
CA ILE A 170 -1.92 6.85 9.18
C ILE A 170 -3.44 7.00 9.10
N ASN A 171 -4.11 5.95 8.65
CA ASN A 171 -5.56 5.88 8.54
C ASN A 171 -6.14 5.00 9.66
N GLY A 172 -7.11 5.52 10.41
CA GLY A 172 -7.97 4.69 11.23
C GLY A 172 -8.80 3.78 10.32
N HIS A 173 -8.70 2.47 10.48
CA HIS A 173 -9.51 1.52 9.69
C HIS A 173 -10.89 1.26 10.31
N SER A 174 -11.09 1.70 11.56
CA SER A 174 -12.32 1.60 12.32
C SER A 174 -12.48 2.82 13.21
N ALA A 175 -13.68 3.07 13.72
CA ALA A 175 -13.94 4.15 14.67
C ALA A 175 -13.08 4.00 15.95
N GLN A 176 -12.87 2.75 16.40
CA GLN A 176 -12.02 2.46 17.56
C GLN A 176 -10.55 2.79 17.28
N ALA A 177 -10.02 2.37 16.12
CA ALA A 177 -8.66 2.72 15.72
C ALA A 177 -8.49 4.24 15.62
N TRP A 178 -9.45 4.94 15.00
CA TRP A 178 -9.44 6.40 14.90
C TRP A 178 -9.46 7.11 16.28
N ALA A 179 -10.27 6.63 17.21
CA ALA A 179 -10.27 7.12 18.59
C ALA A 179 -8.92 6.86 19.29
N GLY A 180 -8.30 5.71 19.04
CA GLY A 180 -6.97 5.37 19.54
C GLY A 180 -5.88 6.31 19.01
N LEU A 181 -5.91 6.64 17.72
CA LEU A 181 -4.98 7.58 17.09
C LEU A 181 -5.15 8.99 17.64
N THR A 182 -6.37 9.50 17.67
CA THR A 182 -6.65 10.89 18.06
C THR A 182 -6.68 11.12 19.57
N GLY A 183 -7.02 10.10 20.35
CA GLY A 183 -7.32 10.25 21.78
C GLY A 183 -8.53 11.14 22.04
N GLY A 184 -9.39 11.33 21.02
CA GLY A 184 -10.51 12.28 21.07
C GLY A 184 -10.10 13.76 20.93
N LEU A 185 -8.82 14.05 20.68
CA LEU A 185 -8.36 15.42 20.47
C LEU A 185 -8.82 15.96 19.11
N ARG A 186 -9.10 17.27 19.05
CA ARG A 186 -9.42 17.97 17.81
C ARG A 186 -8.20 18.00 16.89
N LEU A 187 -8.40 17.77 15.60
CA LEU A 187 -7.34 17.85 14.60
C LEU A 187 -6.98 19.31 14.30
N HIS A 188 -5.70 19.56 14.04
CA HIS A 188 -5.28 20.81 13.42
C HIS A 188 -5.49 20.73 11.90
N GLY A 189 -6.09 21.77 11.32
CA GLY A 189 -6.37 21.82 9.89
C GLY A 189 -7.36 20.75 9.43
N GLU A 190 -8.34 20.39 10.27
CA GLU A 190 -9.36 19.38 9.92
C GLU A 190 -10.02 19.67 8.57
N GLN A 191 -10.03 18.66 7.70
CA GLN A 191 -10.73 18.66 6.42
C GLN A 191 -11.69 17.49 6.39
N ARG A 192 -12.89 17.74 5.84
CA ARG A 192 -13.90 16.72 5.60
C ARG A 192 -14.15 16.62 4.12
N PHE A 193 -14.22 15.41 3.62
CA PHE A 193 -14.38 15.13 2.20
C PHE A 193 -15.09 13.81 1.99
N SER A 194 -15.40 13.47 0.74
CA SER A 194 -15.91 12.15 0.40
C SER A 194 -14.95 11.42 -0.53
N ALA A 195 -14.64 10.17 -0.19
CA ALA A 195 -13.84 9.29 -1.02
C ALA A 195 -14.74 8.25 -1.69
N ASN A 196 -14.47 7.96 -2.96
CA ASN A 196 -15.11 6.83 -3.63
C ASN A 196 -14.38 5.53 -3.26
N SER A 197 -15.12 4.57 -2.73
CA SER A 197 -14.66 3.20 -2.51
C SER A 197 -15.65 2.23 -3.16
N TRP A 198 -15.20 1.51 -4.18
CA TRP A 198 -15.97 0.50 -4.92
C TRP A 198 -17.33 0.98 -5.46
N GLY A 199 -17.45 2.28 -5.78
CA GLY A 199 -18.69 2.90 -6.28
C GLY A 199 -19.59 3.48 -5.19
N ARG A 200 -19.14 3.48 -3.92
CA ARG A 200 -19.83 4.12 -2.80
C ARG A 200 -19.04 5.35 -2.35
N GLN A 201 -19.75 6.44 -2.09
CA GLN A 201 -19.17 7.63 -1.45
C GLN A 201 -19.09 7.39 0.05
N MET A 202 -17.90 7.52 0.61
CA MET A 202 -17.63 7.37 2.05
C MET A 202 -17.28 8.75 2.61
N PRO A 203 -17.87 9.17 3.74
CA PRO A 203 -17.45 10.39 4.40
C PRO A 203 -16.10 10.15 5.08
N CYS A 204 -15.18 11.08 4.90
CA CYS A 204 -13.83 11.04 5.42
C CYS A 204 -13.50 12.32 6.18
N VAL A 205 -12.65 12.18 7.18
CA VAL A 205 -12.01 13.28 7.89
C VAL A 205 -10.51 13.08 7.84
N MET A 206 -9.75 14.17 7.69
CA MET A 206 -8.30 14.16 7.80
C MET A 206 -7.79 15.43 8.48
N GLY A 207 -6.58 15.37 9.01
CA GLY A 207 -5.93 16.53 9.61
C GLY A 207 -4.68 16.11 10.38
N THR A 208 -4.06 17.08 11.04
CA THR A 208 -2.89 16.81 11.89
C THR A 208 -3.35 16.45 13.30
N VAL A 209 -2.96 15.26 13.76
CA VAL A 209 -3.19 14.78 15.12
C VAL A 209 -2.08 15.34 16.02
N PRO A 210 -2.42 16.12 17.08
CA PRO A 210 -1.43 16.72 17.98
C PRO A 210 -0.93 15.75 19.05
N ARG A 211 -0.46 14.57 18.63
CA ARG A 211 0.11 13.54 19.49
C ARG A 211 1.36 12.98 18.84
N THR A 212 2.29 12.48 19.66
CA THR A 212 3.46 11.79 19.13
C THR A 212 3.06 10.45 18.53
N LEU A 213 3.57 10.14 17.34
CA LEU A 213 3.51 8.83 16.71
C LEU A 213 4.93 8.31 16.50
N GLU A 214 5.19 7.10 16.96
CA GLU A 214 6.39 6.33 16.66
C GLU A 214 5.99 5.21 15.69
N ILE A 215 6.70 5.07 14.58
CA ILE A 215 6.53 3.97 13.61
C ILE A 215 7.83 3.18 13.62
N GLY A 216 7.75 1.99 14.22
CA GLY A 216 8.91 1.24 14.62
C GLY A 216 9.85 2.06 15.52
N ASP A 217 11.14 1.81 15.38
CA ASP A 217 12.23 2.47 16.09
C ASP A 217 12.84 3.64 15.28
N SER A 218 12.49 3.78 14.00
CA SER A 218 13.15 4.71 13.07
C SER A 218 12.44 6.05 12.87
N ILE A 219 11.14 6.12 13.12
CA ILE A 219 10.33 7.31 12.80
C ILE A 219 9.63 7.78 14.06
N LYS A 220 9.88 9.03 14.45
CA LYS A 220 9.22 9.70 15.56
C LYS A 220 8.69 11.05 15.10
N LEU A 221 7.38 11.21 15.15
CA LEU A 221 6.67 12.40 14.72
C LEU A 221 6.03 13.05 15.94
N SER A 222 6.32 14.32 16.23
CA SER A 222 5.69 15.04 17.35
C SER A 222 4.20 15.32 17.14
N SER A 223 3.77 15.29 15.89
CA SER A 223 2.40 15.33 15.40
C SER A 223 2.37 14.63 14.05
N PHE A 224 1.24 14.04 13.64
CA PHE A 224 1.17 13.24 12.42
C PHE A 224 -0.10 13.49 11.62
N ALA A 225 -0.04 13.22 10.32
CA ALA A 225 -1.21 13.29 9.45
C ALA A 225 -2.08 12.04 9.67
N GLY A 226 -3.28 12.24 10.20
CA GLY A 226 -4.25 11.19 10.43
C GLY A 226 -5.46 11.36 9.52
N ALA A 227 -6.05 10.26 9.07
CA ALA A 227 -7.36 10.28 8.44
C ALA A 227 -8.23 9.09 8.86
N TYR A 228 -9.53 9.22 8.61
CA TYR A 228 -10.51 8.18 8.85
C TYR A 228 -11.66 8.34 7.86
N CYS A 229 -12.03 7.27 7.17
CA CYS A 229 -13.24 7.19 6.38
C CYS A 229 -14.23 6.22 7.02
N GLU A 230 -15.46 6.67 7.23
CA GLU A 230 -16.50 5.85 7.81
C GLU A 230 -16.94 4.76 6.83
N GLY A 231 -17.14 3.54 7.34
CA GLY A 231 -17.61 2.41 6.53
C GLY A 231 -16.57 1.82 5.58
N LEU A 232 -15.27 2.10 5.78
CA LEU A 232 -14.18 1.39 5.11
C LEU A 232 -14.36 -0.13 5.27
N GLY A 233 -14.33 -0.86 4.14
CA GLY A 233 -14.63 -2.30 4.10
C GLY A 233 -13.49 -3.22 4.58
N PHE A 234 -12.35 -2.67 4.99
CA PHE A 234 -11.21 -3.44 5.47
C PHE A 234 -11.48 -3.99 6.88
N LYS A 235 -11.39 -5.31 7.03
CA LYS A 235 -11.69 -6.04 8.27
C LYS A 235 -10.53 -7.00 8.58
N PRO A 236 -9.52 -6.58 9.35
CA PRO A 236 -8.48 -7.48 9.81
C PRO A 236 -9.01 -8.45 10.87
N ASP A 237 -8.40 -9.63 10.98
CA ASP A 237 -8.76 -10.62 12.03
C ASP A 237 -8.15 -10.29 13.40
N GLU A 238 -7.39 -9.19 13.49
CA GLU A 238 -6.83 -8.69 14.74
C GLU A 238 -6.98 -7.16 14.83
N ALA A 239 -6.94 -6.64 16.06
CA ALA A 239 -7.00 -5.20 16.27
C ALA A 239 -5.71 -4.51 15.78
N LEU A 240 -5.87 -3.50 14.93
CA LEU A 240 -4.76 -2.66 14.45
C LEU A 240 -4.91 -1.22 14.98
N ALA A 241 -3.80 -0.51 15.12
CA ALA A 241 -3.81 0.94 15.32
C ALA A 241 -4.31 1.68 14.08
N GLY A 242 -4.11 1.11 12.89
CA GLY A 242 -4.46 1.75 11.62
C GLY A 242 -3.72 1.16 10.43
N VAL A 243 -3.78 1.89 9.32
CA VAL A 243 -3.07 1.61 8.06
C VAL A 243 -2.08 2.75 7.82
N ILE A 244 -0.79 2.44 7.81
CA ILE A 244 0.31 3.36 7.46
C ILE A 244 0.39 3.49 5.95
N GLY A 245 0.11 4.69 5.46
CA GLY A 245 0.38 5.06 4.07
C GLY A 245 1.82 5.55 3.88
N LEU A 246 2.09 6.13 2.71
CA LEU A 246 3.46 6.53 2.35
C LEU A 246 3.78 7.98 2.71
N HIS A 247 2.82 8.81 3.12
CA HIS A 247 3.03 10.25 3.31
C HIS A 247 4.23 10.58 4.22
N HIS A 248 4.41 9.84 5.32
CA HIS A 248 5.55 10.03 6.24
C HIS A 248 6.84 9.30 5.80
N LEU A 249 6.77 8.52 4.73
CA LEU A 249 7.87 7.75 4.15
C LEU A 249 8.39 8.37 2.85
N LEU A 250 7.66 9.34 2.25
CA LEU A 250 8.09 10.05 1.06
C LEU A 250 9.50 10.64 1.24
N GLY A 251 10.31 10.58 0.19
CA GLY A 251 11.70 11.02 0.22
C GLY A 251 12.66 10.05 0.92
N LYS A 252 12.25 8.81 1.20
CA LYS A 252 13.07 7.77 1.84
C LYS A 252 13.12 6.50 1.00
N VAL A 253 13.97 5.55 1.38
CA VAL A 253 13.95 4.19 0.86
C VAL A 253 13.23 3.28 1.84
N LEU A 254 12.12 2.69 1.42
CA LEU A 254 11.37 1.69 2.18
C LEU A 254 11.78 0.28 1.70
N LEU A 255 12.20 -0.58 2.63
CA LEU A 255 12.50 -1.98 2.36
C LEU A 255 11.53 -2.87 3.12
N ILE A 256 10.93 -3.83 2.42
CA ILE A 256 10.04 -4.85 2.97
C ILE A 256 10.63 -6.21 2.61
N ASP A 257 11.19 -6.89 3.61
CA ASP A 257 11.73 -8.25 3.47
C ASP A 257 10.70 -9.25 4.02
N TYR A 258 9.99 -9.88 3.08
CA TYR A 258 8.93 -10.83 3.40
C TYR A 258 9.49 -12.15 3.96
N VAL A 259 10.74 -12.50 3.64
CA VAL A 259 11.36 -13.77 4.01
C VAL A 259 11.88 -13.71 5.44
N SER A 260 12.66 -12.68 5.80
CA SER A 260 13.11 -12.49 7.18
C SER A 260 12.07 -11.85 8.09
N GLN A 261 10.93 -11.42 7.53
CA GLN A 261 9.89 -10.63 8.20
C GLN A 261 10.50 -9.41 8.89
N ARG A 262 11.27 -8.66 8.11
CA ARG A 262 11.90 -7.42 8.57
C ARG A 262 11.57 -6.29 7.60
N TRP A 263 11.70 -5.08 8.09
CA TRP A 263 11.54 -3.89 7.28
C TRP A 263 12.55 -2.84 7.70
N ALA A 264 12.85 -1.90 6.83
CA ALA A 264 13.76 -0.79 7.12
C ALA A 264 13.31 0.46 6.38
N VAL A 265 13.67 1.61 6.93
CA VAL A 265 13.51 2.91 6.29
C VAL A 265 14.86 3.62 6.31
N ARG A 266 15.38 3.96 5.14
CA ARG A 266 16.71 4.57 4.96
C ARG A 266 16.62 5.92 4.28
N GLN A 267 17.67 6.70 4.40
CA GLN A 267 17.84 7.86 3.52
C GLN A 267 18.17 7.38 2.10
N PRO A 268 17.81 8.15 1.05
CA PRO A 268 18.10 7.83 -0.36
C PRO A 268 19.58 7.62 -0.67
#